data_AF-A0A829Z9I5-F1
#
_entry.id   AF-A0A829Z9I5-F1
#
_cell.length_a   1.000
_cell.length_b   1.000
_cell.length_c   1.000
_cell.angle_alpha   90.00
_cell.angle_beta   90.00
_cell.angle_gamma   90.00
#
_symmetry.space_group_name_H-M   'P 1'
#
loop_
_entity.id
_entity.type
_entity.pdbx_description
1 polymer ?
#
loop_
_entity_poly.entity_id
_entity_poly.type
_entity_poly.pdbx_seq_one_letter_code
_entity_poly.pdbx_strand_id
1 'polypeptide(L)'
;MMFTRKRKIIIIWGVVVILIGLSVYLLVNLKRELLEIDDEVIIVEYGQVIPTDPKYYLNVNKLSMNDKNDVLENTKLKSNVKNEIEIIDNGDGTKSERDKGYAAIGTYRIILKYKNETKEVKVIVKDTTKPELIVPKNIEIFLGTDLDTFDFKRFMQATDLAVLNDYIIDISTIDINKIGEYRVKVSIEDVNKNKSEKEFTVIIISPPDSDEEVSEEIVINDDGSKSVKTIAKKKATTINSSNSSQNSNSSGPLDGGNNTSDSSSGSSNNNSSSGSSNGNNNNGSPNSGSNSGSSSGETLPPSFEKTKYYWAKCKECGYYVESTVSIQEAKNKIIMHIEADRYSNCSDYGYGMYEK
;
A
#
# COMPACT_ATOMS: atom_id res chain seq x y z
N MET A 1 -79.40 49.14 25.34
CA MET A 1 -78.35 50.18 25.26
C MET A 1 -77.82 50.26 23.82
N MET A 2 -78.32 51.21 23.03
CA MET A 2 -77.81 51.48 21.67
C MET A 2 -76.46 52.21 21.78
N PHE A 3 -75.35 51.48 21.64
CA PHE A 3 -74.07 52.13 21.38
C PHE A 3 -74.17 52.93 20.08
N THR A 4 -73.90 54.24 20.13
CA THR A 4 -73.86 55.12 18.96
C THR A 4 -72.93 54.52 17.90
N ARG A 5 -73.30 54.61 16.59
CA ARG A 5 -72.52 54.01 15.49
C ARG A 5 -71.02 54.28 15.60
N LYS A 6 -70.64 55.48 16.05
CA LYS A 6 -69.26 55.90 16.29
C LYS A 6 -68.54 55.09 17.39
N ARG A 7 -69.19 54.80 18.52
CA ARG A 7 -68.62 53.99 19.61
C ARG A 7 -68.45 52.52 19.22
N LYS A 8 -69.38 51.95 18.43
CA LYS A 8 -69.25 50.59 17.91
C LYS A 8 -68.04 50.46 16.96
N ILE A 9 -67.84 51.46 16.10
CA ILE A 9 -66.69 51.50 15.17
C ILE A 9 -65.36 51.55 15.95
N ILE A 10 -65.26 52.38 16.99
CA ILE A 10 -64.04 52.49 17.81
C ILE A 10 -63.69 51.18 18.51
N ILE A 11 -64.69 50.48 19.07
CA ILE A 11 -64.48 49.17 19.73
C ILE A 11 -64.02 48.12 18.71
N ILE A 12 -64.62 48.11 17.51
CA ILE A 12 -64.22 47.19 16.44
C ILE A 12 -62.77 47.44 16.01
N TRP A 13 -62.37 48.69 15.79
CA TRP A 13 -60.99 49.04 15.45
C TRP A 13 -60.01 48.68 16.57
N GLY A 14 -60.38 48.89 17.83
CA GLY A 14 -59.56 48.50 18.99
C GLY A 14 -59.31 46.98 19.04
N VAL A 15 -60.34 46.17 18.80
CA VAL A 15 -60.21 44.71 18.75
C VAL A 15 -59.35 44.25 17.57
N VAL A 16 -59.49 44.87 16.39
CA VAL A 16 -58.68 44.55 15.21
C VAL A 16 -57.19 44.82 15.46
N VAL A 17 -56.85 45.97 16.07
CA VAL A 17 -55.45 46.30 16.39
C VAL A 17 -54.85 45.30 17.37
N ILE A 18 -55.62 44.86 18.38
CA ILE A 18 -55.17 43.84 19.35
C ILE A 18 -54.95 42.49 18.66
N LEU A 19 -55.86 42.09 17.76
CA LEU A 19 -55.72 40.83 17.01
C LEU A 19 -54.51 40.82 16.06
N ILE A 20 -54.24 41.95 15.39
CA ILE A 20 -53.04 42.10 14.55
C ILE A 20 -51.78 42.11 15.43
N GLY A 21 -51.80 42.81 16.57
CA GLY A 21 -50.69 42.80 17.52
C GLY A 21 -50.37 41.41 18.05
N LEU A 22 -51.40 40.64 18.42
CA LEU A 22 -51.27 39.24 18.83
C LEU A 22 -50.78 38.33 17.70
N SER A 23 -51.25 38.52 16.46
CA SER A 23 -50.81 37.69 15.33
C SER A 23 -49.35 37.93 14.97
N VAL A 24 -48.90 39.20 14.96
CA VAL A 24 -47.50 39.56 14.76
C VAL A 24 -46.64 39.04 15.92
N TYR A 25 -47.10 39.16 17.17
CA TYR A 25 -46.39 38.60 18.32
C TYR A 25 -46.23 37.08 18.24
N LEU A 26 -47.27 36.35 17.81
CA LEU A 26 -47.21 34.91 17.61
C LEU A 26 -46.30 34.52 16.43
N LEU A 27 -46.35 35.28 15.32
CA LEU A 27 -45.47 35.08 14.16
C LEU A 27 -44.00 35.32 14.51
N VAL A 28 -43.70 36.35 15.30
CA VAL A 28 -42.34 36.69 15.73
C VAL A 28 -41.81 35.69 16.76
N ASN A 29 -42.67 35.12 17.61
CA ASN A 29 -42.28 34.10 18.59
C ASN A 29 -42.36 32.66 18.08
N LEU A 30 -42.77 32.44 16.84
CA LEU A 30 -42.75 31.11 16.23
C LEU A 30 -41.29 30.72 15.95
N LYS A 31 -40.64 30.07 16.92
CA LYS A 31 -39.31 29.50 16.74
C LYS A 31 -39.40 28.40 15.69
N ARG A 32 -38.86 28.66 14.50
CA ARG A 32 -38.64 27.64 13.47
C ARG A 32 -37.31 26.96 13.79
N GLU A 33 -37.33 25.65 13.98
CA GLU A 33 -36.11 24.84 14.01
C GLU A 33 -35.65 24.66 12.56
N LEU A 34 -34.49 25.22 12.23
CA LEU A 34 -33.90 25.15 10.89
C LEU A 34 -32.70 24.21 10.84
N LEU A 35 -32.13 23.86 12.01
CA LEU A 35 -30.98 22.98 12.11
C LEU A 35 -31.44 21.51 12.21
N GLU A 36 -31.50 20.85 11.07
CA GLU A 36 -31.76 19.41 10.96
C GLU A 36 -30.48 18.70 10.49
N ILE A 37 -30.21 17.50 11.02
CA ILE A 37 -29.06 16.67 10.66
C ILE A 37 -29.52 15.48 9.82
N ASP A 38 -28.67 14.97 8.95
CA ASP A 38 -28.99 13.79 8.13
C ASP A 38 -29.03 12.52 8.97
N ASP A 39 -27.97 12.28 9.75
CA ASP A 39 -27.82 11.11 10.59
C ASP A 39 -27.39 11.50 12.02
N GLU A 40 -28.01 10.88 13.02
CA GLU A 40 -27.60 11.03 14.43
C GLU A 40 -26.32 10.25 14.73
N VAL A 41 -26.07 9.15 14.00
CA VAL A 41 -24.92 8.27 14.17
C VAL A 41 -24.30 7.97 12.81
N ILE A 42 -23.02 8.28 12.67
CA ILE A 42 -22.23 7.98 11.47
C ILE A 42 -21.16 6.97 11.84
N ILE A 43 -21.05 5.92 11.04
CA ILE A 43 -20.01 4.91 11.16
C ILE A 43 -18.99 5.18 10.06
N VAL A 44 -17.73 5.32 10.45
CA VAL A 44 -16.61 5.65 9.56
C VAL A 44 -15.60 4.52 9.63
N GLU A 45 -15.12 4.09 8.47
CA GLU A 45 -14.09 3.08 8.37
C GLU A 45 -12.72 3.66 8.76
N TYR A 46 -11.93 2.92 9.52
CA TYR A 46 -10.57 3.31 9.88
C TYR A 46 -9.73 3.58 8.62
N GLY A 47 -8.94 4.66 8.63
CA GLY A 47 -8.24 5.16 7.45
C GLY A 47 -9.00 6.20 6.62
N GLN A 48 -10.29 6.44 6.89
CA GLN A 48 -11.05 7.49 6.20
C GLN A 48 -10.95 8.85 6.88
N VAL A 49 -11.03 9.90 6.06
CA VAL A 49 -11.08 11.29 6.52
C VAL A 49 -12.50 11.65 6.94
N ILE A 50 -12.64 12.24 8.13
CA ILE A 50 -13.94 12.77 8.60
C ILE A 50 -14.07 14.22 8.12
N PRO A 51 -15.13 14.57 7.35
CA PRO A 51 -15.31 15.93 6.86
C PRO A 51 -15.44 16.95 7.99
N THR A 52 -14.82 18.11 7.83
CA THR A 52 -14.88 19.20 8.82
C THR A 52 -15.89 20.30 8.44
N ASP A 53 -16.46 20.21 7.24
CA ASP A 53 -17.48 21.15 6.75
C ASP A 53 -18.87 20.72 7.25
N PRO A 54 -19.63 21.61 7.93
CA PRO A 54 -20.99 21.34 8.40
C PRO A 54 -21.93 20.74 7.34
N LYS A 55 -21.78 21.11 6.06
CA LYS A 55 -22.72 20.72 5.00
C LYS A 55 -22.88 19.21 4.81
N TYR A 56 -21.87 18.43 5.21
CA TYR A 56 -21.88 16.97 5.10
C TYR A 56 -22.76 16.29 6.16
N TYR A 57 -23.27 17.05 7.12
CA TYR A 57 -24.05 16.54 8.25
C TYR A 57 -25.47 17.12 8.30
N LEU A 58 -25.79 18.10 7.45
CA LEU A 58 -26.99 18.92 7.54
C LEU A 58 -28.05 18.46 6.54
N ASN A 59 -29.24 18.17 7.06
CA ASN A 59 -30.41 17.89 6.24
C ASN A 59 -31.13 19.19 5.89
N VAL A 60 -30.88 19.70 4.67
CA VAL A 60 -31.46 20.97 4.21
C VAL A 60 -32.61 20.77 3.20
N ASN A 61 -33.10 19.55 3.05
CA ASN A 61 -34.08 19.20 1.99
C ASN A 61 -35.46 19.83 2.19
N LYS A 62 -35.83 20.11 3.44
CA LYS A 62 -37.12 20.73 3.81
C LYS A 62 -37.06 22.26 3.89
N LEU A 63 -35.89 22.85 3.69
CA LEU A 63 -35.67 24.29 3.83
C LEU A 63 -35.97 25.04 2.53
N SER A 64 -36.42 26.29 2.65
CA SER A 64 -36.49 27.19 1.49
C SER A 64 -35.07 27.48 0.97
N MET A 65 -34.92 27.92 -0.28
CA MET A 65 -33.59 28.21 -0.84
C MET A 65 -32.80 29.24 -0.01
N ASN A 66 -33.51 30.25 0.51
CA ASN A 66 -32.90 31.28 1.35
C ASN A 66 -32.47 30.70 2.70
N ASP A 67 -33.33 29.92 3.36
CA ASP A 67 -33.00 29.29 4.66
C ASP A 67 -31.88 28.26 4.51
N LYS A 68 -31.87 27.49 3.41
CA LYS A 68 -30.81 26.54 3.07
C LYS A 68 -29.46 27.23 2.98
N ASN A 69 -29.36 28.31 2.21
CA ASN A 69 -28.10 29.06 2.07
C ASN A 69 -27.67 29.66 3.41
N ASP A 70 -28.61 30.24 4.18
CA ASP A 70 -28.32 30.81 5.50
C ASP A 70 -27.82 29.74 6.49
N VAL A 71 -28.46 28.57 6.53
CA VAL A 71 -28.05 27.45 7.40
C VAL A 71 -26.68 26.91 7.00
N LEU A 72 -26.43 26.69 5.71
CA LEU A 72 -25.14 26.16 5.24
C LEU A 72 -23.97 27.12 5.50
N GLU A 73 -24.18 28.42 5.32
CA GLU A 73 -23.12 29.43 5.49
C GLU A 73 -22.86 29.75 6.98
N ASN A 74 -23.90 29.76 7.81
CA ASN A 74 -23.81 30.24 9.20
C ASN A 74 -23.75 29.12 10.26
N THR A 75 -23.86 27.84 9.87
CA THR A 75 -23.66 26.73 10.81
C THR A 75 -22.18 26.57 11.14
N LYS A 76 -21.88 26.46 12.43
CA LYS A 76 -20.53 26.21 12.93
C LYS A 76 -20.40 24.78 13.39
N LEU A 77 -19.31 24.13 13.00
CA LEU A 77 -18.96 22.79 13.45
C LEU A 77 -17.88 22.86 14.52
N LYS A 78 -18.07 22.12 15.61
CA LYS A 78 -17.03 21.78 16.59
C LYS A 78 -16.94 20.28 16.70
N SER A 79 -15.73 19.74 16.69
CA SER A 79 -15.51 18.29 16.77
C SER A 79 -14.46 17.97 17.82
N ASN A 80 -14.60 16.82 18.46
CA ASN A 80 -13.55 16.22 19.30
C ASN A 80 -12.85 15.03 18.62
N VAL A 81 -13.08 14.84 17.31
CA VAL A 81 -12.37 13.84 16.50
C VAL A 81 -10.86 14.08 16.61
N LYS A 82 -10.13 13.00 16.83
CA LYS A 82 -8.67 12.98 16.87
C LYS A 82 -8.15 12.09 15.76
N ASN A 83 -7.08 12.53 15.12
CA ASN A 83 -6.40 11.73 14.13
C ASN A 83 -5.51 10.68 14.78
N GLU A 84 -5.27 9.61 14.05
CA GLU A 84 -4.28 8.59 14.38
C GLU A 84 -2.88 9.21 14.30
N ILE A 85 -2.07 8.92 15.31
CA ILE A 85 -0.71 9.43 15.42
C ILE A 85 0.27 8.28 15.27
N GLU A 86 1.25 8.48 14.38
CA GLU A 86 2.43 7.64 14.27
C GLU A 86 3.53 8.17 15.19
N ILE A 87 4.09 7.29 16.02
CA ILE A 87 5.26 7.62 16.85
C ILE A 87 6.51 7.15 16.11
N ILE A 88 7.39 8.10 15.78
CA ILE A 88 8.65 7.87 15.06
C ILE A 88 9.79 7.93 16.06
N ASP A 89 10.61 6.89 16.12
CA ASP A 89 11.87 6.87 16.86
C ASP A 89 12.98 7.48 16.00
N ASN A 90 13.63 8.51 16.52
CA ASN A 90 14.65 9.25 15.77
C ASN A 90 16.05 8.61 15.89
N GLY A 91 16.21 7.51 16.63
CA GLY A 91 17.49 6.80 16.80
C GLY A 91 18.45 7.46 17.79
N ASP A 92 18.21 8.71 18.20
CA ASP A 92 18.90 9.43 19.28
C ASP A 92 18.23 9.24 20.66
N GLY A 93 17.21 8.36 20.73
CA GLY A 93 16.39 8.12 21.91
C GLY A 93 15.22 9.09 22.07
N THR A 94 15.03 10.04 21.15
CA THR A 94 13.85 10.91 21.12
C THR A 94 12.74 10.34 20.24
N LYS A 95 11.49 10.71 20.55
CA LYS A 95 10.30 10.31 19.80
C LYS A 95 9.60 11.53 19.23
N SER A 96 9.14 11.44 17.98
CA SER A 96 8.29 12.45 17.35
C SER A 96 6.94 11.87 16.98
N GLU A 97 5.93 12.73 16.89
CA GLU A 97 4.57 12.37 16.53
C GLU A 97 4.25 12.89 15.12
N ARG A 98 3.70 12.04 14.27
CA ARG A 98 3.21 12.40 12.93
C ARG A 98 1.72 12.09 12.84
N ASP A 99 0.93 13.08 12.43
CA ASP A 99 -0.48 12.89 12.09
C ASP A 99 -0.60 12.06 10.79
N LYS A 100 -1.34 10.95 10.85
CA LYS A 100 -1.56 10.06 9.69
C LYS A 100 -2.65 10.58 8.73
N GLY A 101 -3.38 11.63 9.10
CA GLY A 101 -4.38 12.29 8.26
C GLY A 101 -5.77 11.67 8.30
N TYR A 102 -6.01 10.66 9.13
CA TYR A 102 -7.30 10.00 9.33
C TYR A 102 -7.58 9.78 10.82
N ALA A 103 -8.86 9.58 11.16
CA ALA A 103 -9.28 9.47 12.55
C ALA A 103 -8.83 8.17 13.22
N ALA A 104 -8.42 8.26 14.49
CA ALA A 104 -8.11 7.09 15.31
C ALA A 104 -9.40 6.30 15.63
N ILE A 105 -9.29 4.99 15.86
CA ILE A 105 -10.44 4.15 16.25
C ILE A 105 -11.03 4.67 17.56
N GLY A 106 -12.35 4.85 17.59
CA GLY A 106 -13.00 5.41 18.77
C GLY A 106 -14.40 5.96 18.51
N THR A 107 -14.98 6.55 19.56
CA THR A 107 -16.27 7.24 19.49
C THR A 107 -16.07 8.72 19.76
N TYR A 108 -16.54 9.53 18.82
CA TYR A 108 -16.42 10.99 18.79
C TYR A 108 -17.79 11.66 18.67
N ARG A 109 -17.77 12.98 18.76
CA ARG A 109 -18.93 13.86 18.73
C ARG A 109 -18.63 15.06 17.85
N ILE A 110 -19.56 15.34 16.95
CA ILE A 110 -19.60 16.56 16.16
C ILE A 110 -20.79 17.38 16.64
N ILE A 111 -20.54 18.62 17.04
CA ILE A 111 -21.53 19.58 17.51
C ILE A 111 -21.74 20.63 16.43
N LEU A 112 -22.94 20.69 15.89
CA LEU A 112 -23.37 21.68 14.92
C LEU A 112 -24.15 22.76 15.65
N LYS A 113 -23.77 24.02 15.46
CA LYS A 113 -24.42 25.17 16.09
C LYS A 113 -24.82 26.18 15.03
N TYR A 114 -26.11 26.49 15.00
CA TYR A 114 -26.69 27.51 14.14
C TYR A 114 -27.62 28.37 15.00
N LYS A 115 -27.32 29.68 15.10
CA LYS A 115 -28.04 30.60 15.99
C LYS A 115 -28.13 30.03 17.43
N ASN A 116 -29.35 29.76 17.91
CA ASN A 116 -29.62 29.20 19.24
C ASN A 116 -29.87 27.68 19.21
N GLU A 117 -29.83 27.07 18.04
CA GLU A 117 -30.01 25.63 17.84
C GLU A 117 -28.67 24.90 17.94
N THR A 118 -28.71 23.70 18.49
CA THR A 118 -27.53 22.82 18.59
C THR A 118 -27.96 21.38 18.36
N LYS A 119 -27.25 20.70 17.48
CA LYS A 119 -27.42 19.27 17.19
C LYS A 119 -26.08 18.56 17.36
N GLU A 120 -26.14 17.31 17.79
CA GLU A 120 -24.98 16.45 18.01
C GLU A 120 -25.06 15.25 17.07
N VAL A 121 -23.96 14.95 16.40
CA VAL A 121 -23.76 13.75 15.58
C VAL A 121 -22.71 12.90 16.27
N LYS A 122 -23.05 11.65 16.56
CA LYS A 122 -22.12 10.66 17.12
C LYS A 122 -21.35 10.02 15.96
N VAL A 123 -20.03 10.07 16.01
CA VAL A 123 -19.17 9.43 15.00
C VAL A 123 -18.47 8.23 15.63
N ILE A 124 -18.59 7.07 15.00
CA ILE A 124 -17.95 5.83 15.45
C ILE A 124 -16.96 5.42 14.37
N VAL A 125 -15.67 5.52 14.67
CA VAL A 125 -14.58 5.03 13.83
C VAL A 125 -14.27 3.61 14.24
N LYS A 126 -14.42 2.67 13.31
CA LYS A 126 -14.11 1.26 13.52
C LYS A 126 -13.31 0.74 12.33
N ASP A 127 -12.50 -0.26 12.60
CA ASP A 127 -11.83 -1.00 11.55
C ASP A 127 -12.60 -2.29 11.25
N THR A 128 -13.01 -2.45 10.00
CA THR A 128 -13.66 -3.66 9.48
C THR A 128 -12.98 -4.22 8.24
N THR A 129 -11.85 -3.61 7.85
CA THR A 129 -11.09 -3.99 6.68
C THR A 129 -10.17 -5.14 7.07
N LYS A 130 -10.12 -6.16 6.21
CA LYS A 130 -9.30 -7.35 6.46
C LYS A 130 -7.90 -7.12 5.89
N PRO A 131 -6.86 -7.70 6.49
CA PRO A 131 -5.52 -7.67 5.93
C PRO A 131 -5.44 -8.16 4.50
N GLU A 132 -4.72 -7.46 3.64
CA GLU A 132 -4.40 -7.96 2.32
C GLU A 132 -3.26 -8.98 2.42
N LEU A 133 -3.57 -10.26 2.24
CA LEU A 133 -2.63 -11.37 2.37
C LEU A 133 -2.18 -11.89 1.00
N ILE A 134 -0.88 -11.90 0.74
CA ILE A 134 -0.23 -12.40 -0.47
C ILE A 134 0.59 -13.64 -0.10
N VAL A 135 0.28 -14.76 -0.76
CA VAL A 135 0.88 -16.08 -0.49
C VAL A 135 1.29 -16.69 -1.83
N PRO A 136 2.48 -17.32 -1.93
CA PRO A 136 2.83 -18.08 -3.12
C PRO A 136 1.88 -19.26 -3.28
N LYS A 137 1.66 -19.67 -4.53
CA LYS A 137 0.82 -20.82 -4.87
C LYS A 137 1.43 -22.11 -4.35
N ASN A 138 2.73 -22.28 -4.60
CA ASN A 138 3.49 -23.48 -4.25
C ASN A 138 4.78 -23.12 -3.50
N ILE A 139 5.22 -23.97 -2.58
CA ILE A 139 6.53 -23.92 -1.93
C ILE A 139 7.14 -25.32 -1.96
N GLU A 140 8.30 -25.47 -2.61
CA GLU A 140 9.06 -26.73 -2.64
C GLU A 140 10.01 -26.83 -1.45
N ILE A 141 9.96 -27.94 -0.72
CA ILE A 141 10.91 -28.27 0.37
C ILE A 141 11.42 -29.70 0.21
N PHE A 142 12.57 -30.01 0.81
CA PHE A 142 13.11 -31.36 0.76
C PHE A 142 12.47 -32.31 1.76
N LEU A 143 12.47 -33.59 1.41
CA LEU A 143 12.16 -34.68 2.33
C LEU A 143 12.99 -34.57 3.62
N GLY A 144 12.35 -34.69 4.77
CA GLY A 144 13.01 -34.59 6.08
C GLY A 144 13.29 -33.16 6.55
N THR A 145 12.84 -32.13 5.84
CA THR A 145 12.93 -30.73 6.30
C THR A 145 12.21 -30.57 7.65
N ASP A 146 12.89 -29.97 8.62
CA ASP A 146 12.31 -29.66 9.92
C ASP A 146 11.36 -28.45 9.81
N LEU A 147 10.06 -28.70 9.97
CA LEU A 147 9.03 -27.66 9.85
C LEU A 147 9.05 -26.67 11.02
N ASP A 148 9.63 -27.03 12.16
CA ASP A 148 9.71 -26.12 13.33
C ASP A 148 10.72 -25.00 13.09
N THR A 149 11.73 -25.25 12.25
CA THR A 149 12.77 -24.29 11.89
C THR A 149 12.58 -23.68 10.50
N PHE A 150 11.76 -24.29 9.64
CA PHE A 150 11.45 -23.76 8.32
C PHE A 150 10.54 -22.53 8.39
N ASP A 151 11.08 -21.37 8.02
CA ASP A 151 10.33 -20.12 8.06
C ASP A 151 9.52 -19.88 6.78
N PHE A 152 8.30 -20.40 6.73
CA PHE A 152 7.34 -20.13 5.66
C PHE A 152 6.98 -18.63 5.53
N LYS A 153 7.10 -17.85 6.61
CA LYS A 153 6.64 -16.45 6.63
C LYS A 153 7.47 -15.57 5.69
N ARG A 154 8.75 -15.92 5.48
CA ARG A 154 9.66 -15.18 4.58
C ARG A 154 9.15 -15.07 3.13
N PHE A 155 8.26 -15.96 2.72
CA PHE A 155 7.72 -15.99 1.35
C PHE A 155 6.35 -15.31 1.22
N MET A 156 5.78 -14.85 2.32
CA MET A 156 4.45 -14.26 2.38
C MET A 156 4.54 -12.77 2.69
N GLN A 157 3.53 -12.03 2.26
CA GLN A 157 3.39 -10.62 2.59
C GLN A 157 1.96 -10.35 3.04
N ALA A 158 1.82 -9.51 4.06
CA ALA A 158 0.54 -9.03 4.51
C ALA A 158 0.63 -7.53 4.77
N THR A 159 -0.41 -6.81 4.38
CA THR A 159 -0.50 -5.35 4.59
C THR A 159 -1.87 -5.00 5.12
N ASP A 160 -1.89 -4.12 6.12
CA ASP A 160 -3.12 -3.52 6.64
C ASP A 160 -2.79 -2.15 7.26
N LEU A 161 -3.81 -1.30 7.45
CA LEU A 161 -3.67 -0.04 8.19
C LEU A 161 -3.58 -0.28 9.69
N ALA A 162 -4.31 -1.28 10.20
CA ALA A 162 -4.20 -1.74 11.56
C ALA A 162 -2.96 -2.60 11.75
N VAL A 163 -2.50 -2.66 13.00
CA VAL A 163 -1.35 -3.50 13.36
C VAL A 163 -1.73 -4.96 13.16
N LEU A 164 -0.87 -5.70 12.46
CA LEU A 164 -1.04 -7.12 12.19
C LEU A 164 -0.55 -7.96 13.37
N ASN A 165 -1.25 -9.04 13.67
CA ASN A 165 -0.72 -10.13 14.48
C ASN A 165 0.15 -11.06 13.62
N ASP A 166 0.77 -12.05 14.26
CA ASP A 166 1.56 -13.06 13.58
C ASP A 166 0.73 -13.99 12.67
N TYR A 167 1.37 -14.48 11.62
CA TYR A 167 0.82 -15.54 10.76
C TYR A 167 0.55 -16.82 11.55
N ILE A 168 -0.60 -17.41 11.29
CA ILE A 168 -0.98 -18.75 11.76
C ILE A 168 -0.99 -19.67 10.55
N ILE A 169 -0.08 -20.65 10.52
CA ILE A 169 0.09 -21.60 9.42
C ILE A 169 -0.20 -23.00 9.93
N ASP A 170 -1.21 -23.65 9.33
CA ASP A 170 -1.61 -25.01 9.68
C ASP A 170 -0.81 -26.04 8.87
N ILE A 171 0.32 -26.44 9.44
CA ILE A 171 1.22 -27.46 8.87
C ILE A 171 0.91 -28.88 9.34
N SER A 172 -0.17 -29.08 10.10
CA SER A 172 -0.47 -30.37 10.76
C SER A 172 -0.70 -31.53 9.79
N THR A 173 -1.02 -31.23 8.53
CA THR A 173 -1.29 -32.19 7.47
C THR A 173 -0.04 -32.64 6.71
N ILE A 174 1.11 -31.97 6.91
CA ILE A 174 2.35 -32.25 6.18
C ILE A 174 3.04 -33.47 6.77
N ASP A 175 3.30 -34.48 5.93
CA ASP A 175 4.18 -35.60 6.27
C ASP A 175 5.55 -35.43 5.61
N ILE A 176 6.51 -34.93 6.39
CA ILE A 176 7.88 -34.65 5.93
C ILE A 176 8.65 -35.89 5.47
N ASN A 177 8.15 -37.09 5.74
CA ASN A 177 8.79 -38.35 5.34
C ASN A 177 8.22 -38.90 4.03
N LYS A 178 7.30 -38.18 3.38
CA LYS A 178 6.66 -38.64 2.15
C LYS A 178 6.64 -37.53 1.08
N ILE A 179 7.25 -37.85 -0.06
CA ILE A 179 7.19 -37.03 -1.28
C ILE A 179 5.72 -36.89 -1.72
N GLY A 180 5.31 -35.66 -2.03
CA GLY A 180 3.94 -35.36 -2.42
C GLY A 180 3.57 -33.89 -2.25
N GLU A 181 2.30 -33.60 -2.52
CA GLU A 181 1.71 -32.27 -2.39
C GLU A 181 0.80 -32.20 -1.17
N TYR A 182 0.97 -31.16 -0.36
CA TYR A 182 0.23 -30.95 0.88
C TYR A 182 -0.43 -29.58 0.86
N ARG A 183 -1.75 -29.54 1.05
CA ARG A 183 -2.49 -28.28 1.13
C ARG A 183 -2.37 -27.72 2.54
N VAL A 184 -1.89 -26.48 2.62
CA VAL A 184 -1.63 -25.75 3.85
C VAL A 184 -2.51 -24.51 3.89
N LYS A 185 -3.10 -24.24 5.05
CA LYS A 185 -3.86 -23.01 5.30
C LYS A 185 -2.98 -22.03 6.05
N VAL A 186 -2.98 -20.78 5.60
CA VAL A 186 -2.40 -19.67 6.32
C VAL A 186 -3.46 -18.62 6.59
N SER A 187 -3.41 -18.05 7.78
CA SER A 187 -4.24 -16.93 8.15
C SER A 187 -3.46 -15.86 8.88
N ILE A 188 -3.93 -14.62 8.75
CA ILE A 188 -3.44 -13.48 9.51
C ILE A 188 -4.63 -12.64 9.96
N GLU A 189 -4.51 -12.07 11.15
CA GLU A 189 -5.54 -11.26 11.79
C GLU A 189 -4.91 -9.95 12.25
N ASP A 190 -5.64 -8.85 12.14
CA ASP A 190 -5.23 -7.58 12.75
C ASP A 190 -5.58 -7.52 14.25
N VAL A 191 -5.14 -6.46 14.94
CA VAL A 191 -5.51 -6.21 16.34
C VAL A 191 -7.02 -6.02 16.58
N ASN A 192 -7.78 -5.71 15.52
CA ASN A 192 -9.22 -5.46 15.53
C ASN A 192 -10.07 -6.68 15.20
N LYS A 193 -9.45 -7.85 15.03
CA LYS A 193 -10.10 -9.14 14.74
C LYS A 193 -10.58 -9.33 13.30
N ASN A 194 -10.15 -8.50 12.35
CA ASN A 194 -10.40 -8.77 10.94
C ASN A 194 -9.37 -9.79 10.43
N LYS A 195 -9.87 -10.82 9.76
CA LYS A 195 -9.08 -12.01 9.39
C LYS A 195 -9.07 -12.23 7.89
N SER A 196 -7.89 -12.56 7.37
CA SER A 196 -7.68 -13.05 6.01
C SER A 196 -7.09 -14.45 6.04
N GLU A 197 -7.60 -15.31 5.16
CA GLU A 197 -7.18 -16.70 5.03
C GLU A 197 -6.88 -17.02 3.57
N LYS A 198 -5.81 -17.78 3.33
CA LYS A 198 -5.46 -18.32 2.02
C LYS A 198 -4.92 -19.74 2.15
N GLU A 199 -4.91 -20.44 1.02
CA GLU A 199 -4.31 -21.76 0.90
C GLU A 199 -3.13 -21.72 -0.06
N PHE A 200 -2.12 -22.52 0.22
CA PHE A 200 -0.99 -22.80 -0.67
C PHE A 200 -0.61 -24.28 -0.59
N THR A 201 0.16 -24.74 -1.56
CA THR A 201 0.64 -26.12 -1.63
C THR A 201 2.11 -26.20 -1.24
N VAL A 202 2.43 -27.05 -0.27
CA VAL A 202 3.81 -27.48 0.00
C VAL A 202 4.09 -28.72 -0.82
N ILE A 203 5.16 -28.70 -1.61
CA ILE A 203 5.60 -29.81 -2.45
C ILE A 203 6.87 -30.39 -1.84
N ILE A 204 6.81 -31.63 -1.38
CA ILE A 204 7.97 -32.33 -0.83
C ILE A 204 8.67 -33.05 -1.97
N ILE A 205 9.93 -32.73 -2.19
CA ILE A 205 10.79 -33.29 -3.24
C ILE A 205 11.96 -34.09 -2.65
N SER A 206 12.58 -34.94 -3.47
CA SER A 206 13.76 -35.72 -3.06
C SER A 206 14.90 -34.79 -2.62
N PRO A 207 15.67 -35.17 -1.58
CA PRO A 207 16.82 -34.41 -1.14
C PRO A 207 17.88 -34.29 -2.26
N PRO A 208 18.71 -33.24 -2.23
CA PRO A 208 19.75 -33.02 -3.23
C PRO A 208 20.87 -34.04 -3.10
N ASP A 209 21.64 -34.26 -4.17
CA ASP A 209 22.84 -35.08 -4.09
C ASP A 209 23.93 -34.39 -3.24
N SER A 210 24.81 -35.16 -2.60
CA SER A 210 25.80 -34.64 -1.63
C SER A 210 26.77 -33.58 -2.21
N ASP A 211 26.94 -33.59 -3.53
CA ASP A 211 27.76 -32.67 -4.30
C ASP A 211 26.97 -31.45 -4.83
N GLU A 212 25.72 -31.24 -4.43
CA GLU A 212 24.91 -30.10 -4.85
C GLU A 212 24.79 -29.03 -3.76
N GLU A 213 24.65 -27.77 -4.19
CA GLU A 213 24.28 -26.60 -3.41
C GLU A 213 22.82 -26.26 -3.68
N VAL A 214 22.11 -25.88 -2.63
CA VAL A 214 20.67 -25.64 -2.67
C VAL A 214 20.41 -24.15 -2.52
N SER A 215 19.51 -23.62 -3.35
CA SER A 215 18.92 -22.30 -3.18
C SER A 215 17.42 -22.32 -3.40
N GLU A 216 16.69 -21.48 -2.67
CA GLU A 216 15.27 -21.22 -2.89
C GLU A 216 15.11 -20.01 -3.81
N GLU A 217 14.37 -20.16 -4.90
CA GLU A 217 14.12 -19.08 -5.86
C GLU A 217 12.61 -18.85 -6.04
N ILE A 218 12.20 -17.58 -6.08
CA ILE A 218 10.80 -17.20 -6.38
C ILE A 218 10.62 -17.17 -7.90
N VAL A 219 9.70 -17.98 -8.41
CA VAL A 219 9.37 -18.09 -9.84
C VAL A 219 7.97 -17.56 -10.08
N ILE A 220 7.76 -16.87 -11.20
CA ILE A 220 6.44 -16.44 -11.66
C ILE A 220 5.90 -17.50 -12.62
N ASN A 221 4.74 -18.06 -12.31
CA ASN A 221 4.04 -19.04 -13.13
C ASN A 221 3.32 -18.34 -14.30
N ASP A 222 2.92 -19.10 -15.31
CA ASP A 222 2.21 -18.58 -16.49
C ASP A 222 0.89 -17.87 -16.15
N ASP A 223 0.26 -18.22 -15.03
CA ASP A 223 -0.96 -17.59 -14.52
C ASP A 223 -0.70 -16.30 -13.70
N GLY A 224 0.56 -15.84 -13.64
CA GLY A 224 1.01 -14.67 -12.89
C GLY A 224 1.18 -14.90 -11.38
N SER A 225 0.86 -16.09 -10.87
CA SER A 225 1.10 -16.42 -9.46
C SER A 225 2.59 -16.68 -9.20
N LYS A 226 3.03 -16.48 -7.95
CA LYS A 226 4.40 -16.79 -7.53
C LYS A 226 4.46 -18.20 -6.94
N SER A 227 5.55 -18.91 -7.20
CA SER A 227 5.93 -20.16 -6.52
C SER A 227 7.32 -20.01 -5.94
N VAL A 228 7.63 -20.75 -4.89
CA VAL A 228 8.99 -20.92 -4.38
C VAL A 228 9.47 -22.29 -4.84
N LYS A 229 10.54 -22.31 -5.63
CA LYS A 229 11.18 -23.55 -6.09
C LYS A 229 12.51 -23.75 -5.40
N THR A 230 12.84 -25.00 -5.17
CA THR A 230 14.13 -25.37 -4.60
C THR A 230 15.03 -25.89 -5.71
N ILE A 231 16.14 -25.18 -5.95
CA ILE A 231 17.08 -25.48 -7.04
C ILE A 231 18.35 -26.06 -6.44
N ALA A 232 18.75 -27.23 -6.93
CA ALA A 232 20.04 -27.84 -6.65
C ALA A 232 21.00 -27.58 -7.82
N LYS A 233 22.18 -27.02 -7.54
CA LYS A 233 23.26 -26.76 -8.50
C LYS A 233 24.50 -27.52 -8.06
N LYS A 234 25.18 -28.24 -8.97
CA LYS A 234 26.42 -28.93 -8.63
C LYS A 234 27.47 -27.96 -8.07
N LYS A 235 28.14 -28.36 -6.98
CA LYS A 235 29.30 -27.65 -6.43
C LYS A 235 30.35 -27.49 -7.53
N ALA A 236 30.83 -26.27 -7.71
CA ALA A 236 31.94 -26.01 -8.60
C ALA A 236 33.14 -26.85 -8.15
N THR A 237 33.52 -27.85 -8.95
CA THR A 237 34.73 -28.62 -8.69
C THR A 237 35.91 -27.67 -8.93
N THR A 238 36.56 -27.22 -7.86
CA THR A 238 37.83 -26.52 -7.99
C THR A 238 38.84 -27.55 -8.49
N ILE A 239 39.06 -27.60 -9.81
CA ILE A 239 40.16 -28.36 -10.37
C ILE A 239 41.44 -27.59 -9.99
N ASN A 240 41.99 -27.93 -8.83
CA ASN A 240 43.40 -27.64 -8.52
C ASN A 240 44.24 -28.52 -9.46
N SER A 241 44.54 -28.00 -10.65
CA SER A 241 45.57 -28.57 -11.53
C SER A 241 46.95 -28.26 -10.93
N SER A 242 47.39 -29.08 -9.98
CA SER A 242 48.78 -29.15 -9.55
C SER A 242 49.39 -30.48 -10.00
N ASN A 243 50.53 -30.37 -10.71
CA ASN A 243 51.41 -31.40 -11.28
C ASN A 243 50.94 -32.01 -12.61
N SER A 244 51.76 -32.17 -13.65
CA SER A 244 53.21 -32.03 -13.79
C SER A 244 53.56 -31.83 -15.27
N SER A 245 54.52 -30.94 -15.52
CA SER A 245 55.22 -30.79 -16.78
C SER A 245 55.87 -32.09 -17.26
N GLN A 246 55.46 -32.61 -18.42
CA GLN A 246 56.39 -33.30 -19.32
C GLN A 246 56.20 -32.82 -20.75
N ASN A 247 57.31 -32.34 -21.27
CA ASN A 247 57.56 -31.78 -22.58
C ASN A 247 57.92 -32.91 -23.55
N SER A 248 57.30 -32.95 -24.73
CA SER A 248 57.92 -33.56 -25.91
C SER A 248 57.32 -33.02 -27.20
N ASN A 249 58.16 -32.25 -27.90
CA ASN A 249 58.05 -31.83 -29.30
C ASN A 249 57.77 -33.00 -30.27
N SER A 250 57.02 -32.72 -31.35
CA SER A 250 57.51 -32.68 -32.75
C SER A 250 56.53 -33.24 -33.79
N SER A 251 56.38 -32.46 -34.88
CA SER A 251 56.17 -32.85 -36.29
C SER A 251 54.92 -33.66 -36.72
N GLY A 252 54.10 -33.07 -37.62
CA GLY A 252 53.14 -33.80 -38.48
C GLY A 252 53.83 -34.59 -39.60
N PRO A 253 53.19 -34.87 -40.77
CA PRO A 253 51.77 -34.77 -41.18
C PRO A 253 51.26 -36.02 -41.96
N LEU A 254 50.08 -35.91 -42.61
CA LEU A 254 49.51 -36.77 -43.69
C LEU A 254 48.86 -38.10 -43.20
N ASP A 255 47.81 -38.67 -43.76
CA ASP A 255 47.17 -38.59 -45.09
C ASP A 255 45.73 -39.19 -45.01
N GLY A 256 44.85 -38.72 -45.90
CA GLY A 256 43.95 -39.57 -46.71
C GLY A 256 42.79 -40.33 -46.06
N GLY A 257 41.58 -40.14 -46.60
CA GLY A 257 40.59 -41.23 -46.62
C GLY A 257 39.12 -40.86 -46.61
N ASN A 258 38.67 -40.27 -47.72
CA ASN A 258 37.32 -40.27 -48.28
C ASN A 258 36.37 -41.41 -47.80
N ASN A 259 35.11 -41.09 -47.43
CA ASN A 259 33.93 -41.51 -48.20
C ASN A 259 32.61 -40.97 -47.65
N THR A 260 31.85 -40.49 -48.62
CA THR A 260 30.49 -39.97 -48.71
C THR A 260 29.38 -40.93 -48.29
N SER A 261 28.26 -40.40 -47.79
CA SER A 261 26.96 -40.60 -48.43
C SER A 261 25.93 -39.55 -47.99
N ASP A 262 25.34 -38.96 -49.02
CA ASP A 262 24.29 -37.95 -49.01
C ASP A 262 22.98 -38.44 -48.35
N SER A 263 22.22 -37.50 -47.79
CA SER A 263 20.86 -37.28 -48.28
C SER A 263 20.38 -35.86 -47.93
N SER A 264 19.70 -35.29 -48.90
CA SER A 264 19.51 -33.88 -49.17
C SER A 264 18.07 -33.43 -48.90
N SER A 265 17.89 -32.10 -48.98
CA SER A 265 16.66 -31.30 -49.16
C SER A 265 16.34 -30.40 -47.96
N GLY A 266 16.10 -29.10 -48.10
CA GLY A 266 15.98 -28.26 -49.27
C GLY A 266 16.06 -26.78 -48.88
N SER A 267 16.53 -25.98 -49.84
CA SER A 267 16.90 -24.58 -49.78
C SER A 267 15.71 -23.61 -49.87
N SER A 268 15.83 -22.43 -49.27
CA SER A 268 15.49 -21.11 -49.88
C SER A 268 15.82 -19.99 -48.87
N ASN A 269 16.95 -19.28 -49.04
CA ASN A 269 17.17 -18.05 -49.82
C ASN A 269 16.47 -16.78 -49.29
N ASN A 270 17.26 -15.86 -48.70
CA ASN A 270 17.62 -14.53 -49.24
C ASN A 270 18.36 -13.73 -48.14
N ASN A 271 19.65 -13.41 -48.31
CA ASN A 271 20.21 -12.11 -48.79
C ASN A 271 19.54 -10.89 -48.13
N SER A 272 20.25 -9.93 -47.53
CA SER A 272 21.51 -9.30 -47.97
C SER A 272 22.07 -8.32 -46.91
N SER A 273 23.41 -8.19 -46.88
CA SER A 273 24.26 -6.97 -46.72
C SER A 273 23.82 -5.85 -45.75
N SER A 274 24.64 -5.16 -44.97
CA SER A 274 26.07 -4.85 -44.97
C SER A 274 26.25 -3.77 -43.90
N GLY A 275 27.47 -3.57 -43.37
CA GLY A 275 27.85 -2.24 -42.87
C GLY A 275 28.60 -2.25 -41.54
N SER A 276 29.87 -2.67 -41.61
CA SER A 276 30.89 -2.45 -40.60
C SER A 276 31.14 -0.94 -40.36
N SER A 277 31.43 -0.55 -39.12
CA SER A 277 32.62 0.27 -38.83
C SER A 277 32.96 0.36 -37.34
N ASN A 278 34.21 0.00 -37.09
CA ASN A 278 35.16 0.49 -36.08
C ASN A 278 34.77 0.38 -34.59
N GLY A 279 35.50 -0.30 -33.71
CA GLY A 279 36.91 -0.71 -33.76
C GLY A 279 37.77 0.21 -32.86
N ASN A 280 38.55 -0.45 -32.00
CA ASN A 280 39.60 0.02 -31.07
C ASN A 280 39.18 0.37 -29.64
N ASN A 281 39.97 0.05 -28.61
CA ASN A 281 40.94 -1.02 -28.34
C ASN A 281 41.44 -0.79 -26.91
N ASN A 282 41.77 -1.89 -26.24
CA ASN A 282 42.90 -2.04 -25.31
C ASN A 282 42.82 -1.55 -23.84
N ASN A 283 42.87 -2.60 -23.00
CA ASN A 283 43.95 -2.92 -22.04
C ASN A 283 43.85 -2.44 -20.60
N GLY A 284 44.02 -3.42 -19.70
CA GLY A 284 44.91 -3.23 -18.55
C GLY A 284 44.45 -3.88 -17.25
N SER A 285 44.50 -5.22 -17.17
CA SER A 285 44.77 -5.91 -15.89
C SER A 285 46.26 -5.66 -15.51
N PRO A 286 46.67 -5.72 -14.23
CA PRO A 286 46.87 -7.04 -13.64
C PRO A 286 46.54 -7.15 -12.14
N ASN A 287 46.22 -8.39 -11.80
CA ASN A 287 46.07 -8.97 -10.48
C ASN A 287 47.45 -9.25 -9.84
N SER A 288 47.58 -9.13 -8.52
CA SER A 288 48.66 -9.76 -7.74
C SER A 288 48.18 -10.05 -6.31
N GLY A 289 48.06 -11.33 -5.97
CA GLY A 289 47.66 -11.79 -4.63
C GLY A 289 48.83 -12.14 -3.71
N SER A 290 48.53 -12.42 -2.44
CA SER A 290 48.81 -13.71 -1.74
C SER A 290 48.77 -13.61 -0.20
N ASN A 291 48.04 -14.56 0.39
CA ASN A 291 48.26 -15.36 1.62
C ASN A 291 48.13 -14.85 3.09
N SER A 292 47.12 -15.44 3.77
CA SER A 292 47.05 -16.16 5.08
C SER A 292 47.63 -15.62 6.40
N GLY A 293 46.79 -15.59 7.45
CA GLY A 293 47.18 -15.61 8.88
C GLY A 293 46.11 -15.07 9.85
N SER A 294 45.75 -15.87 10.87
CA SER A 294 44.59 -15.77 11.77
C SER A 294 44.50 -14.61 12.80
N SER A 295 43.27 -14.41 13.29
CA SER A 295 42.86 -13.97 14.65
C SER A 295 42.99 -12.48 15.04
N SER A 296 41.87 -11.76 15.03
CA SER A 296 41.29 -11.06 16.20
C SER A 296 40.12 -10.17 15.73
N GLY A 297 39.05 -10.11 16.51
CA GLY A 297 37.83 -9.42 16.15
C GLY A 297 38.00 -7.93 15.87
N GLU A 298 37.41 -7.49 14.77
CA GLU A 298 37.04 -6.09 14.53
C GLU A 298 35.61 -6.07 13.97
N THR A 299 34.70 -5.46 14.72
CA THR A 299 33.36 -5.08 14.27
C THR A 299 33.49 -4.14 13.07
N LEU A 300 33.01 -4.59 11.91
CA LEU A 300 32.82 -3.74 10.74
C LEU A 300 31.85 -2.59 11.10
N PRO A 301 32.10 -1.34 10.65
CA PRO A 301 31.19 -0.21 10.88
C PRO A 301 29.85 -0.44 10.15
N PRO A 302 28.74 0.12 10.65
CA PRO A 302 27.43 -0.06 10.03
C PRO A 302 27.45 0.51 8.61
N SER A 303 27.20 -0.37 7.64
CA SER A 303 26.89 0.01 6.27
C SER A 303 25.58 0.80 6.29
N PHE A 304 25.65 2.10 6.02
CA PHE A 304 24.46 2.93 5.83
C PHE A 304 23.71 2.42 4.58
N GLU A 305 22.60 1.71 4.78
CA GLU A 305 21.70 1.38 3.69
C GLU A 305 21.11 2.68 3.13
N LYS A 306 21.36 2.93 1.83
CA LYS A 306 20.81 4.09 1.14
C LYS A 306 19.28 3.98 1.14
N THR A 307 18.61 5.02 1.62
CA THR A 307 17.15 5.03 1.64
C THR A 307 16.66 5.45 0.26
N LYS A 308 15.75 4.65 -0.32
CA LYS A 308 15.12 4.95 -1.60
C LYS A 308 13.98 5.95 -1.40
N TYR A 309 14.04 7.05 -2.12
CA TYR A 309 13.01 8.07 -2.17
C TYR A 309 12.38 8.09 -3.55
N TYR A 310 11.05 8.06 -3.58
CA TYR A 310 10.22 8.26 -4.76
C TYR A 310 9.63 9.66 -4.68
N TRP A 311 9.65 10.39 -5.79
CA TRP A 311 9.11 11.74 -5.83
C TRP A 311 8.16 11.94 -6.98
N ALA A 312 7.22 12.87 -6.80
CA ALA A 312 6.39 13.40 -7.86
C ALA A 312 6.35 14.93 -7.76
N LYS A 313 6.37 15.60 -8.92
CA LYS A 313 6.39 17.06 -9.02
C LYS A 313 5.43 17.53 -10.09
N CYS A 314 4.50 18.40 -9.74
CA CYS A 314 3.67 19.08 -10.72
C CYS A 314 4.55 19.98 -11.61
N LYS A 315 4.40 19.87 -12.93
CA LYS A 315 5.18 20.67 -13.87
C LYS A 315 4.69 22.12 -13.97
N GLU A 316 3.46 22.36 -13.55
CA GLU A 316 2.80 23.66 -13.69
C GLU A 316 2.96 24.53 -12.44
N CYS A 317 2.52 24.05 -11.26
CA CYS A 317 2.65 24.80 -10.00
C CYS A 317 3.96 24.52 -9.24
N GLY A 318 4.73 23.52 -9.65
CA GLY A 318 5.98 23.15 -9.00
C GLY A 318 5.83 22.40 -7.67
N TYR A 319 4.60 22.09 -7.24
CA TYR A 319 4.32 21.34 -6.03
C TYR A 319 5.02 19.97 -6.06
N TYR A 320 5.65 19.61 -4.94
CA TYR A 320 6.59 18.49 -4.83
C TYR A 320 6.22 17.61 -3.65
N VAL A 321 6.20 16.30 -3.87
CA VAL A 321 5.91 15.29 -2.84
C VAL A 321 6.92 14.15 -2.92
N GLU A 322 7.22 13.56 -1.76
CA GLU A 322 8.09 12.40 -1.63
C GLU A 322 7.39 11.24 -0.89
N SER A 323 7.87 10.03 -1.16
CA SER A 323 7.49 8.79 -0.51
C SER A 323 8.72 7.90 -0.37
N THR A 324 8.89 7.25 0.78
CA THR A 324 9.87 6.17 0.97
C THR A 324 9.27 4.79 0.74
N VAL A 325 7.97 4.70 0.44
CA VAL A 325 7.22 3.44 0.31
C VAL A 325 7.18 2.98 -1.14
N SER A 326 6.68 3.81 -2.07
CA SER A 326 6.61 3.46 -3.48
C SER A 326 6.37 4.67 -4.39
N ILE A 327 6.68 4.49 -5.69
CA ILE A 327 6.36 5.48 -6.71
C ILE A 327 4.85 5.72 -6.85
N GLN A 328 4.01 4.72 -6.57
CA GLN A 328 2.56 4.85 -6.68
C GLN A 328 1.99 5.72 -5.57
N GLU A 329 2.55 5.65 -4.36
CA GLU A 329 2.16 6.54 -3.26
C GLU A 329 2.50 7.99 -3.59
N ALA A 330 3.71 8.27 -4.12
CA ALA A 330 4.09 9.61 -4.56
C ALA A 330 3.14 10.14 -5.66
N LYS A 331 2.72 9.28 -6.59
CA LYS A 331 1.71 9.61 -7.62
C LYS A 331 0.34 9.91 -7.01
N ASN A 332 -0.13 9.10 -6.06
CA ASN A 332 -1.42 9.34 -5.43
C ASN A 332 -1.43 10.67 -4.65
N LYS A 333 -0.32 11.00 -3.96
CA LYS A 333 -0.16 12.28 -3.27
C LYS A 333 -0.22 13.48 -4.20
N ILE A 334 0.44 13.43 -5.37
CA ILE A 334 0.39 14.54 -6.32
C ILE A 334 -0.99 14.65 -7.01
N ILE A 335 -1.66 13.53 -7.25
CA ILE A 335 -3.02 13.51 -7.83
C ILE A 335 -4.03 14.14 -6.87
N MET A 336 -3.97 13.81 -5.57
CA MET A 336 -4.84 14.46 -4.57
C MET A 336 -4.63 15.98 -4.52
N HIS A 337 -3.40 16.46 -4.69
CA HIS A 337 -3.13 17.89 -4.78
C HIS A 337 -3.73 18.51 -6.05
N ILE A 338 -3.56 17.85 -7.20
CA ILE A 338 -4.13 18.28 -8.49
C ILE A 338 -5.67 18.34 -8.43
N GLU A 339 -6.32 17.34 -7.81
CA GLU A 339 -7.78 17.27 -7.71
C GLU A 339 -8.35 18.26 -6.69
N ALA A 340 -7.59 18.59 -5.65
CA ALA A 340 -7.99 19.59 -4.66
C ALA A 340 -7.91 21.02 -5.22
N ASP A 341 -7.00 21.28 -6.16
CA ASP A 341 -6.72 22.63 -6.67
C ASP A 341 -7.56 22.95 -7.91
N ARG A 342 -8.87 23.14 -7.71
CA ARG A 342 -9.87 23.41 -8.77
C ARG A 342 -9.70 24.74 -9.53
N TYR A 343 -8.63 25.49 -9.27
CA TYR A 343 -8.34 26.81 -9.84
C TYR A 343 -6.98 26.92 -10.55
N SER A 344 -6.12 25.91 -10.47
CA SER A 344 -4.85 25.87 -11.20
C SER A 344 -4.91 24.77 -12.26
N ASN A 345 -4.44 25.05 -13.48
CA ASN A 345 -4.53 24.13 -14.63
C ASN A 345 -3.64 22.87 -14.51
N CYS A 346 -3.19 22.52 -13.29
CA CYS A 346 -2.21 21.49 -13.02
C CYS A 346 -2.67 20.12 -13.50
N SER A 347 -2.33 19.75 -14.73
CA SER A 347 -2.76 18.50 -15.35
C SER A 347 -1.61 17.53 -15.60
N ASP A 348 -0.37 18.03 -15.60
CA ASP A 348 0.83 17.25 -15.87
C ASP A 348 1.81 17.27 -14.68
N TYR A 349 2.39 16.11 -14.39
CA TYR A 349 3.39 15.93 -13.35
C TYR A 349 4.51 14.98 -13.82
N GLY A 350 5.74 15.26 -13.34
CA GLY A 350 6.88 14.35 -13.46
C GLY A 350 7.02 13.51 -12.20
N TYR A 351 7.68 12.36 -12.30
CA TYR A 351 7.98 11.50 -11.16
C TYR A 351 9.30 10.78 -11.36
N GLY A 352 9.94 10.37 -10.27
CA GLY A 352 11.24 9.71 -10.32
C GLY A 352 11.63 9.07 -8.99
N MET A 353 12.85 8.56 -8.95
CA MET A 353 13.43 7.93 -7.77
C MET A 353 14.87 8.42 -7.59
N TYR A 354 15.32 8.56 -6.35
CA TYR A 354 16.72 8.72 -6.00
C TYR A 354 17.03 7.99 -4.68
N GLU A 355 18.31 7.71 -4.45
CA GLU A 355 18.81 7.09 -3.22
C GLU A 355 19.60 8.13 -2.43
N LYS A 356 19.34 8.23 -1.12
CA LYS A 356 20.02 9.18 -0.22
C LYS A 356 20.68 8.47 0.95
#